data_AF-A0A2E1TPW0-F1
#
_entry.id   AF-A0A2E1TPW0-F1
#
_cell.length_a   1.000
_cell.length_b   1.000
_cell.length_c   1.000
_cell.angle_alpha   90.00
_cell.angle_beta   90.00
_cell.angle_gamma   90.00
#
_symmetry.space_group_name_H-M   'P 1'
#
loop_
_entity.id
_entity.type
_entity.pdbx_description
1 polymer ?
#
loop_
_entity_poly.entity_id
_entity_poly.type
_entity_poly.pdbx_seq_one_letter_code
_entity_poly.pdbx_strand_id
1 'polypeptide(L)'
;MNENLTENIKKLVQKGKENGFILISELNAIIENLKLADQQYIRDGMEELEIQVVKTPKDYDEFKYMTGEEAIEFLQSLSDGKTKAFVKDEEEKK
;
A
#
# COMPACT_ATOMS: atom_id res chain seq x y z
N MET A 1 -24.33 -0.69 -18.40
CA MET A 1 -23.45 -1.82 -18.00
C MET A 1 -22.16 -1.21 -17.46
N ASN A 2 -22.02 -1.01 -16.14
CA ASN A 2 -20.72 -0.73 -15.48
C ASN A 2 -20.80 -0.56 -13.95
N GLU A 3 -21.99 -0.49 -13.34
CA GLU A 3 -22.12 -0.35 -11.87
C GLU A 3 -21.43 -1.48 -11.11
N ASN A 4 -21.51 -2.72 -11.61
CA ASN A 4 -20.83 -3.87 -11.00
C ASN A 4 -19.30 -3.75 -11.01
N LEU A 5 -18.70 -3.15 -12.04
CA LEU A 5 -17.24 -3.03 -12.13
C LEU A 5 -16.71 -2.06 -11.07
N THR A 6 -17.33 -0.88 -11.00
CA THR A 6 -16.96 0.16 -10.03
C THR A 6 -17.13 -0.33 -8.60
N GLU A 7 -18.23 -1.03 -8.30
CA GLU A 7 -18.44 -1.61 -6.97
C GLU A 7 -17.42 -2.69 -6.63
N ASN A 8 -17.08 -3.57 -7.59
CA ASN A 8 -16.10 -4.62 -7.37
C ASN A 8 -14.69 -4.07 -7.14
N ILE A 9 -14.27 -3.09 -7.94
CA ILE A 9 -12.99 -2.38 -7.72
C ILE A 9 -12.99 -1.71 -6.35
N LYS A 10 -14.08 -1.02 -5.97
CA LYS A 10 -14.16 -0.32 -4.68
C LYS A 10 -14.04 -1.29 -3.51
N LYS A 11 -14.72 -2.44 -3.56
CA LYS A 11 -14.59 -3.50 -2.55
C LYS A 11 -13.16 -4.05 -2.49
N LEU A 12 -12.53 -4.23 -3.66
CA LEU A 12 -11.16 -4.71 -3.76
C LEU A 12 -10.16 -3.73 -3.14
N VAL A 13 -10.30 -2.43 -3.44
CA VAL A 13 -9.49 -1.35 -2.83
C VAL A 13 -9.70 -1.32 -1.31
N GLN A 14 -10.94 -1.42 -0.84
CA GLN A 14 -11.24 -1.40 0.58
C GLN A 14 -10.57 -2.58 1.30
N LYS A 15 -10.68 -3.79 0.74
CA LYS A 15 -9.99 -4.98 1.22
C LYS A 15 -8.46 -4.82 1.19
N GLY A 16 -7.93 -4.17 0.15
CA GLY A 16 -6.52 -3.86 0.01
C GLY A 16 -6.00 -2.90 1.08
N LYS A 17 -6.79 -1.89 1.45
CA LYS A 17 -6.45 -0.97 2.56
C LYS A 17 -6.51 -1.64 3.93
N GLU A 18 -7.43 -2.59 4.12
CA GLU A 18 -7.54 -3.31 5.39
C GLU A 18 -6.42 -4.35 5.57
N ASN A 19 -6.03 -5.03 4.49
CA ASN A 19 -5.04 -6.12 4.55
C ASN A 19 -3.62 -5.69 4.12
N GLY A 20 -3.47 -4.51 3.54
CA GLY A 20 -2.22 -4.02 2.93
C GLY A 20 -1.92 -4.57 1.52
N PHE A 21 -2.66 -5.59 1.05
CA PHE A 21 -2.46 -6.19 -0.28
C PHE A 21 -3.76 -6.70 -0.93
N ILE A 22 -3.67 -6.95 -2.23
CA ILE A 22 -4.68 -7.58 -3.08
C ILE A 22 -4.03 -8.69 -3.90
N LEU A 23 -4.74 -9.81 -4.11
CA LEU A 23 -4.27 -10.86 -5.01
C LEU A 23 -4.47 -10.48 -6.48
N ILE A 24 -3.44 -10.68 -7.30
CA ILE A 24 -3.50 -10.42 -8.74
C ILE A 24 -4.59 -11.23 -9.44
N SER A 25 -4.91 -12.43 -8.93
CA SER A 25 -6.01 -13.24 -9.44
C SER A 25 -7.38 -12.59 -9.21
N GLU A 26 -7.59 -11.97 -8.04
CA GLU A 26 -8.83 -11.26 -7.72
C GLU A 26 -8.96 -10.00 -8.58
N LEU A 27 -7.87 -9.25 -8.74
CA LEU A 27 -7.85 -8.07 -9.59
C LEU A 27 -8.11 -8.43 -11.06
N ASN A 28 -7.39 -9.42 -11.59
CA ASN A 28 -7.54 -9.84 -12.99
C ASN A 28 -8.94 -10.36 -13.29
N ALA A 29 -9.60 -11.07 -12.36
CA ALA A 29 -10.98 -11.51 -12.54
C ALA A 29 -11.98 -10.34 -12.71
N ILE A 30 -11.67 -9.17 -12.15
CA ILE A 30 -12.53 -7.97 -12.25
C ILE A 30 -12.23 -7.20 -13.55
N ILE A 31 -10.95 -7.12 -13.95
CA ILE A 31 -10.50 -6.27 -15.06
C ILE A 31 -10.25 -7.00 -16.37
N GLU A 32 -10.43 -8.34 -16.43
CA GLU A 32 -10.15 -9.15 -17.64
C GLU A 32 -10.86 -8.66 -18.89
N ASN A 33 -12.07 -8.10 -18.73
CA ASN A 33 -12.92 -7.62 -19.82
C ASN A 33 -12.57 -6.20 -20.29
N LEU A 34 -11.63 -5.52 -19.62
CA LEU A 34 -11.15 -4.19 -19.97
C LEU A 34 -9.99 -4.28 -20.96
N LYS A 35 -9.72 -3.16 -21.65
CA LYS A 35 -8.54 -3.06 -22.52
C LYS A 35 -7.27 -3.10 -21.68
N LEU A 36 -6.18 -3.58 -22.29
CA LEU A 36 -4.87 -3.65 -21.61
C LEU A 36 -4.42 -2.31 -21.01
N ALA A 37 -4.72 -1.19 -21.69
CA ALA A 37 -4.41 0.14 -21.18
C ALA A 37 -5.18 0.46 -19.88
N ASP A 38 -6.48 0.14 -19.83
CA ASP A 38 -7.32 0.36 -18.66
C ASP A 38 -6.92 -0.58 -17.51
N GLN A 39 -6.55 -1.82 -17.83
CA GLN A 39 -6.03 -2.77 -16.84
C GLN A 39 -4.74 -2.27 -16.19
N GLN A 40 -3.82 -1.72 -16.99
CA GLN A 40 -2.58 -1.16 -16.47
C GLN A 40 -2.85 0.08 -15.63
N TYR A 41 -3.72 0.98 -16.09
CA TYR A 41 -4.13 2.17 -15.34
C TYR A 41 -4.67 1.82 -13.94
N ILE A 42 -5.50 0.78 -13.84
CA ILE A 42 -6.02 0.31 -12.55
C ILE A 42 -4.89 -0.24 -11.66
N ARG A 43 -3.95 -1.01 -12.21
CA ARG A 43 -2.81 -1.55 -11.45
C ARG A 43 -1.91 -0.43 -10.92
N ASP A 44 -1.61 0.55 -11.75
CA ASP A 44 -0.79 1.71 -11.38
C ASP A 44 -1.48 2.50 -10.26
N GLY A 45 -2.81 2.70 -10.37
CA GLY A 45 -3.59 3.35 -9.32
C GLY A 45 -3.62 2.59 -7.98
N MET A 46 -3.46 1.25 -7.98
CA MET A 46 -3.32 0.49 -6.72
C MET A 46 -1.98 0.75 -6.04
N GLU A 47 -0.89 0.84 -6.82
CA GLU A 47 0.43 1.20 -6.29
C GLU A 47 0.45 2.64 -5.75
N GLU A 48 -0.21 3.59 -6.42
CA GLU A 48 -0.34 4.98 -5.93
C GLU A 48 -1.13 5.06 -4.61
N LEU A 49 -2.02 4.10 -4.36
CA LEU A 49 -2.77 3.98 -3.11
C LEU A 49 -2.03 3.18 -2.03
N GLU A 50 -0.77 2.80 -2.28
CA GLU A 50 0.06 1.98 -1.38
C GLU A 50 -0.57 0.61 -1.12
N ILE A 51 -1.24 0.05 -2.13
CA ILE A 51 -1.85 -1.28 -2.06
C ILE A 51 -1.07 -2.23 -2.96
N GLN A 52 -0.46 -3.26 -2.35
CA GLN A 52 0.35 -4.21 -3.10
C GLN A 52 -0.50 -5.20 -3.88
N VAL A 53 -0.25 -5.30 -5.18
CA VAL A 53 -0.82 -6.38 -6.00
C VAL A 53 0.16 -7.55 -6.02
N VAL A 54 -0.15 -8.60 -5.26
CA VAL A 54 0.72 -9.76 -5.04
C VAL A 54 0.15 -11.04 -5.66
N LYS A 55 1.00 -12.03 -5.93
CA LYS A 55 0.55 -13.34 -6.44
C LYS A 55 -0.01 -14.20 -5.32
N THR A 56 0.66 -14.18 -4.17
CA THR A 56 0.24 -14.90 -2.96
C THR A 56 0.37 -13.99 -1.74
N PRO A 57 -0.35 -14.26 -0.64
CA PRO A 57 -0.21 -13.49 0.59
C PRO A 57 1.20 -13.48 1.18
N LYS A 58 2.04 -14.44 0.80
CA LYS A 58 3.44 -14.53 1.25
C LYS A 58 4.36 -13.54 0.56
N ASP A 59 3.95 -13.04 -0.60
CA ASP A 59 4.71 -12.04 -1.35
C ASP A 59 4.40 -10.61 -0.88
N TYR A 60 3.51 -10.46 0.11
CA TYR A 60 3.22 -9.17 0.74
C TYR A 60 4.37 -8.76 1.65
N ASP A 61 4.84 -7.53 1.46
CA ASP A 61 5.87 -6.91 2.28
C ASP A 61 5.28 -5.71 3.01
N GLU A 62 4.95 -5.86 4.29
CA GLU A 62 4.36 -4.79 5.11
C GLU A 62 5.19 -3.50 5.16
N PHE A 63 6.49 -3.58 4.84
CA PHE A 63 7.43 -2.46 4.89
C PHE A 63 7.71 -1.82 3.52
N LYS A 64 7.11 -2.33 2.42
CA LYS A 64 7.41 -1.87 1.05
C LYS A 64 7.27 -0.35 0.87
N TYR A 65 6.29 0.26 1.52
CA TYR A 65 6.01 1.70 1.43
C TYR A 65 6.50 2.49 2.65
N MET A 66 7.14 1.82 3.62
CA MET A 66 7.67 2.49 4.80
C MET A 66 8.86 3.37 4.40
N THR A 67 8.82 4.64 4.78
CA THR A 67 9.93 5.55 4.55
C THR A 67 11.10 5.25 5.50
N GLY A 68 12.30 5.75 5.16
CA GLY A 68 13.48 5.59 6.03
C GLY A 68 13.30 6.25 7.40
N GLU A 69 12.55 7.36 7.49
CA GLU A 69 12.23 8.01 8.78
C GLU A 69 11.32 7.10 9.62
N GLU A 70 10.24 6.58 9.03
CA GLU A 70 9.30 5.68 9.71
C GLU A 70 9.96 4.37 10.15
N ALA A 71 10.84 3.80 9.33
CA ALA A 71 11.60 2.60 9.69
C ALA A 71 12.47 2.83 10.92
N ILE A 72 13.10 4.01 11.01
CA ILE A 72 13.94 4.37 12.15
C ILE A 72 13.09 4.66 13.39
N GLU A 73 11.94 5.34 13.27
CA GLU A 73 11.00 5.52 14.38
C GLU A 73 10.46 4.18 14.88
N PHE A 74 10.12 3.26 13.98
CA PHE A 74 9.70 1.90 14.32
C PHE A 74 10.79 1.16 15.09
N LEU A 75 12.03 1.15 14.61
CA LEU A 75 13.16 0.52 15.31
C LEU A 75 13.45 1.16 16.67
N GLN A 76 13.30 2.48 16.80
CA GLN A 76 13.44 3.18 18.08
C GLN A 76 12.32 2.81 19.06
N SER A 77 11.09 2.61 18.58
CA SER A 77 9.96 2.18 19.42
C SER A 77 10.17 0.79 20.03
N LEU A 78 10.95 -0.07 19.37
CA LEU A 78 11.34 -1.39 19.84
C LEU A 78 12.56 -1.37 20.78
N SER A 79 13.28 -0.25 20.83
CA SER A 79 14.44 -0.04 21.71
C SER A 79 14.00 0.57 23.04
N ASP A 80 14.80 0.42 24.11
CA ASP A 80 14.55 0.91 25.49
C ASP A 80 14.42 2.46 25.64
N GLY A 81 14.13 3.21 24.57
CA GLY A 81 13.88 4.65 24.57
C GLY A 81 15.11 5.54 24.80
N LYS A 82 16.31 4.96 24.96
CA LYS A 82 17.53 5.71 25.33
C LYS A 82 18.32 6.30 24.17
N THR A 83 18.09 5.85 22.93
CA THR A 83 18.87 6.28 21.76
C THR A 83 17.94 6.66 20.61
N LYS A 84 17.90 7.95 20.27
CA LYS A 84 17.25 8.46 19.06
C LYS A 84 18.30 8.62 17.96
N ALA A 85 18.03 8.07 16.77
CA ALA A 85 18.89 8.21 15.59
C ALA A 85 18.62 9.51 14.81
N PHE A 86 17.41 10.09 14.95
CA PHE A 86 17.09 11.43 14.48
C PHE A 86 16.90 12.36 15.67
N VAL A 87 17.71 13.41 15.73
CA VAL A 87 17.43 14.58 16.55
C VAL A 87 16.62 15.50 15.64
N LYS A 88 15.31 15.58 15.83
CA LYS A 88 14.55 16.71 15.27
C LYS A 88 15.09 17.94 16.00
N ASP A 89 15.76 18.84 15.27
CA ASP A 89 16.14 20.16 15.79
C ASP A 89 14.84 20.90 16.16
N GLU A 90 14.40 20.73 17.42
CA GLU A 90 13.32 21.52 17.99
C GLU A 90 13.83 22.95 18.19
N GLU A 91 13.25 23.87 17.42
CA GLU A 91 13.12 25.29 17.71
C GLU A 91 14.42 26.11 17.94
N GLU A 92 15.01 26.64 16.87
CA GLU A 92 15.48 28.03 16.92
C GLU A 92 14.25 28.97 16.88
N LYS A 93 13.51 29.02 17.99
CA LYS A 93 12.69 30.20 18.30
C LYS A 93 13.63 31.33 18.67
N LYS A 94 13.78 32.30 17.77
CA LYS A 94 14.28 33.64 18.08
C LYS A 94 13.22 34.68 17.75
#